data_AF-A0A354EN12-F1
#
_entry.id   AF-A0A354EN12-F1
#
_cell.length_a   1.000
_cell.length_b   1.000
_cell.length_c   1.000
_cell.angle_alpha   90.00
_cell.angle_beta   90.00
_cell.angle_gamma   90.00
#
_symmetry.space_group_name_H-M   'P 1'
#
loop_
_entity.id
_entity.type
_entity.pdbx_description
1 polymer ?
#
loop_
_entity_poly.entity_id
_entity_poly.type
_entity_poly.pdbx_seq_one_letter_code
_entity_poly.pdbx_strand_id
1 'polypeptide(L)'
;QKAATRVLYPIGVLASDRIETEGGVDVGPMGPLGVPFFGLAQDGTRYFDLHHTANDTLDKIDPAQLSQNVAAWAGLLWLIADSDVDFRAMKPASASTAPAR
;
A
#
# COMPACT_ATOMS: atom_id res chain seq x y z
N GLN A 1 8.99 8.71 -3.00
CA GLN A 1 9.43 7.51 -2.25
C GLN A 1 10.41 7.81 -1.11
N LYS A 2 11.56 8.48 -1.32
CA LYS A 2 12.58 8.68 -0.25
C LYS A 2 12.04 9.22 1.08
N ALA A 3 11.16 10.23 1.04
CA ALA A 3 10.51 10.78 2.24
C ALA A 3 9.64 9.72 2.96
N ALA A 4 8.74 9.06 2.23
CA ALA A 4 7.93 7.97 2.76
C ALA A 4 8.80 6.83 3.35
N THR A 5 9.84 6.39 2.66
CA THR A 5 10.77 5.37 3.18
C THR A 5 11.41 5.81 4.50
N ARG A 6 11.83 7.07 4.63
CA ARG A 6 12.43 7.57 5.88
C ARG A 6 11.46 7.54 7.06
N VAL A 7 10.18 7.81 6.81
CA VAL A 7 9.13 7.81 7.85
C VAL A 7 8.65 6.40 8.17
N LEU A 8 8.54 5.53 7.16
CA LEU A 8 7.89 4.22 7.28
C LEU A 8 8.88 3.08 7.60
N TYR A 9 10.14 3.18 7.20
CA TYR A 9 11.16 2.16 7.50
C TYR A 9 11.37 1.90 9.00
N PRO A 10 11.42 2.92 9.88
CA PRO A 10 11.59 2.70 11.33
C PRO A 10 10.47 1.88 11.98
N ILE A 11 9.27 1.84 11.38
CA ILE A 11 8.14 1.05 11.86
C ILE A 11 7.98 -0.27 11.09
N GLY A 12 9.01 -0.70 10.36
CA GLY A 12 9.06 -2.02 9.71
C GLY A 12 8.39 -2.09 8.33
N VAL A 13 8.06 -0.96 7.71
CA VAL A 13 7.51 -0.95 6.34
C VAL A 13 8.65 -0.76 5.34
N LEU A 14 8.85 -1.77 4.49
CA LEU A 14 9.93 -1.79 3.51
C LEU A 14 9.52 -1.12 2.19
N ALA A 15 10.49 -0.53 1.49
CA ALA A 15 10.24 -0.04 0.14
C ALA A 15 10.11 -1.22 -0.83
N SER A 16 9.13 -1.15 -1.72
CA SER A 16 8.95 -2.08 -2.84
C SER A 16 9.56 -1.50 -4.11
N ASP A 17 10.16 -2.36 -4.94
CA ASP A 17 10.57 -2.04 -6.31
C ASP A 17 9.40 -2.14 -7.30
N ARG A 18 8.28 -2.73 -6.88
CA ARG A 18 7.05 -2.79 -7.67
C ARG A 18 6.26 -1.50 -7.54
N ILE A 19 5.82 -1.01 -8.69
CA ILE A 19 4.92 0.14 -8.78
C ILE A 19 3.50 -0.35 -8.51
N GLU A 20 2.77 0.35 -7.64
CA GLU A 20 1.36 0.10 -7.41
C GLU A 20 0.54 0.57 -8.62
N THR A 21 -0.23 -0.33 -9.21
CA THR A 21 -1.05 -0.06 -10.39
C THR A 21 -2.48 -0.57 -10.27
N GLU A 22 -2.81 -1.31 -9.20
CA GLU A 22 -4.10 -1.98 -9.05
C GLU A 22 -5.04 -1.21 -8.14
N GLY A 23 -4.53 -0.54 -7.09
CA GLY A 23 -5.38 0.25 -6.18
C GLY A 23 -6.35 -0.57 -5.33
N GLY A 24 -6.23 -1.90 -5.34
CA GLY A 24 -7.16 -2.78 -4.63
C GLY A 24 -8.57 -2.79 -5.22
N VAL A 25 -9.47 -3.50 -4.55
CA VAL A 25 -10.82 -3.80 -5.06
C VAL A 25 -11.71 -2.56 -5.19
N ASP A 26 -11.61 -1.60 -4.27
CA ASP A 26 -12.55 -0.47 -4.23
C ASP A 26 -12.14 0.71 -5.13
N VAL A 27 -10.85 1.05 -5.19
CA VAL A 27 -10.38 2.23 -5.95
C VAL A 27 -9.64 1.89 -7.24
N GLY A 28 -9.36 0.61 -7.51
CA GLY A 28 -8.76 0.18 -8.77
C GLY A 28 -9.45 0.66 -10.04
N PRO A 29 -10.79 0.73 -10.12
CA PRO A 29 -11.48 1.32 -11.27
C PRO A 29 -11.14 2.79 -11.57
N MET A 30 -10.52 3.51 -10.63
CA MET A 30 -10.07 4.90 -10.82
C MET A 30 -8.73 4.99 -11.57
N GLY A 31 -7.96 3.91 -11.66
CA GLY A 31 -6.66 3.87 -12.33
C GLY A 31 -6.75 4.25 -13.81
N PRO A 32 -7.65 3.64 -14.60
CA PRO A 32 -7.91 4.03 -15.98
C PRO A 32 -8.36 5.49 -16.17
N LEU A 33 -8.85 6.15 -15.11
CA LEU A 33 -9.22 7.56 -15.10
C LEU A 33 -8.05 8.49 -14.75
N GLY A 34 -6.83 7.95 -14.59
CA GLY A 34 -5.61 8.71 -14.32
C GLY A 34 -5.40 9.05 -12.84
N VAL A 35 -6.07 8.36 -11.92
CA VAL A 35 -5.86 8.55 -10.48
C VAL A 35 -4.63 7.73 -10.04
N PRO A 36 -3.62 8.37 -9.42
CA PRO A 36 -2.42 7.66 -8.96
C PRO A 36 -2.71 6.84 -7.70
N PHE A 37 -1.96 5.74 -7.53
CA PHE A 37 -2.10 4.86 -6.38
C PHE A 37 -0.84 4.79 -5.53
N PHE A 38 -1.06 4.54 -4.24
CA PHE A 38 -0.03 4.13 -3.29
C PHE A 38 -0.46 2.82 -2.64
N GLY A 39 0.45 1.85 -2.62
CA GLY A 39 0.22 0.53 -2.02
C GLY A 39 1.02 0.37 -0.73
N LEU A 40 0.36 -0.07 0.34
CA LEU A 40 0.98 -0.59 1.56
C LEU A 40 0.64 -2.07 1.66
N ALA A 41 1.50 -2.92 1.10
CA ALA A 41 1.28 -4.36 1.10
C ALA A 41 1.40 -4.93 2.52
N GLN A 42 0.36 -5.60 2.98
CA GLN A 42 0.33 -6.27 4.28
C GLN A 42 0.82 -7.71 4.17
N ASP A 43 1.34 -8.26 5.26
CA ASP A 43 1.56 -9.70 5.37
C ASP A 43 0.20 -10.41 5.46
N GLY A 44 -0.23 -10.98 4.34
CA GLY A 44 -1.48 -11.73 4.22
C GLY A 44 -1.37 -13.22 4.52
N THR A 45 -0.26 -13.72 5.09
CA THR A 45 0.00 -15.18 5.22
C THR A 45 -1.15 -15.95 5.89
N ARG A 46 -1.82 -15.33 6.86
CA ARG A 46 -2.94 -15.94 7.62
C ARG A 46 -4.33 -15.48 7.15
N TYR A 47 -4.41 -14.62 6.15
CA TYR A 47 -5.66 -13.96 5.76
C TYR A 47 -6.72 -14.98 5.32
N PHE A 48 -6.34 -15.90 4.43
CA PHE A 48 -7.27 -16.89 3.87
C PHE A 48 -7.59 -18.07 4.79
N ASP A 49 -6.93 -18.18 5.95
CA ASP A 49 -7.32 -19.14 6.99
C ASP A 49 -8.66 -18.73 7.65
N LEU A 50 -8.98 -17.43 7.60
CA LEU A 50 -10.11 -16.82 8.33
C LEU A 50 -11.13 -16.16 7.40
N HIS A 51 -10.67 -15.58 6.30
CA HIS A 51 -11.47 -14.80 5.36
C HIS A 51 -12.75 -15.54 4.93
N HIS A 52 -13.90 -14.89 5.12
CA HIS A 52 -15.23 -15.44 4.81
C HIS A 52 -15.61 -16.72 5.60
N THR A 53 -15.06 -16.89 6.81
CA THR A 53 -15.49 -17.95 7.74
C THR A 53 -16.15 -17.35 8.97
N ALA A 54 -16.84 -18.18 9.77
CA ALA A 54 -17.38 -17.76 11.06
C ALA A 54 -16.27 -17.43 12.10
N ASN A 55 -15.01 -17.80 11.83
CA ASN A 55 -13.85 -17.50 12.67
C ASN A 55 -13.21 -16.14 12.36
N ASP A 56 -13.76 -15.36 11.43
CA ASP A 56 -13.37 -13.97 11.19
C ASP A 56 -13.89 -13.07 12.33
N THR A 57 -13.22 -13.14 13.46
CA THR A 57 -13.60 -12.52 14.73
C THR A 57 -12.47 -11.67 15.30
N LEU A 58 -12.81 -10.71 16.17
CA LEU A 58 -11.86 -9.71 16.69
C LEU A 58 -10.65 -10.32 17.41
N ASP A 59 -10.80 -11.49 18.03
CA ASP A 59 -9.72 -12.16 18.76
C ASP A 59 -8.58 -12.66 17.86
N LYS A 60 -8.73 -12.60 16.52
CA LYS A 60 -7.65 -12.91 15.56
C LYS A 60 -6.81 -11.68 15.20
N ILE A 61 -7.24 -10.49 15.59
CA ILE A 61 -6.51 -9.25 15.34
C ILE A 61 -5.39 -9.11 16.37
N ASP A 62 -4.17 -9.01 15.87
CA ASP A 62 -3.00 -8.65 16.68
C ASP A 62 -2.96 -7.12 16.85
N PRO A 63 -3.11 -6.59 18.08
CA PRO A 63 -3.13 -5.15 18.32
C PRO A 63 -1.84 -4.43 17.89
N ALA A 64 -0.68 -5.11 17.91
CA ALA A 64 0.58 -4.52 17.48
C ALA A 64 0.63 -4.36 15.95
N GLN A 65 0.13 -5.36 15.21
CA GLN A 65 0.03 -5.28 13.75
C GLN A 65 -0.97 -4.21 13.32
N LEU A 66 -2.12 -4.12 14.00
CA LEU A 66 -3.09 -3.06 13.75
C LEU A 66 -2.49 -1.67 14.01
N SER A 67 -1.79 -1.50 15.14
CA SER A 67 -1.15 -0.22 15.49
C SER A 67 -0.08 0.18 14.47
N GLN A 68 0.72 -0.76 13.99
CA GLN A 68 1.69 -0.52 12.92
C GLN A 68 1.01 -0.09 11.62
N ASN A 69 -0.08 -0.76 11.23
CA ASN A 69 -0.84 -0.43 10.02
C ASN A 69 -1.42 0.99 10.08
N VAL A 70 -2.01 1.36 11.23
CA VAL A 70 -2.51 2.72 11.47
C VAL A 70 -1.39 3.75 11.38
N ALA A 71 -0.24 3.49 12.02
CA ALA A 71 0.91 4.40 11.95
C ALA A 71 1.44 4.56 10.52
N ALA A 72 1.48 3.47 9.75
CA ALA A 72 1.94 3.50 8.36
C ALA A 72 1.01 4.35 7.47
N TRP A 73 -0.30 4.13 7.55
CA TRP A 73 -1.28 4.93 6.81
C TRP A 73 -1.28 6.39 7.26
N ALA A 74 -1.28 6.67 8.56
CA ALA A 74 -1.26 8.04 9.08
C ALA A 74 -0.03 8.82 8.59
N GLY A 75 1.17 8.20 8.67
CA GLY A 75 2.40 8.82 8.20
C GLY A 75 2.41 9.06 6.68
N LEU A 76 1.95 8.07 5.90
CA LEU A 76 1.88 8.20 4.45
C LEU A 76 0.87 9.28 4.02
N LEU A 77 -0.34 9.24 4.58
CA LEU A 77 -1.40 10.19 4.26
C LEU A 77 -1.01 11.62 4.64
N TRP A 78 -0.38 11.82 5.79
CA TRP A 78 0.13 13.13 6.19
C TRP A 78 1.15 13.67 5.17
N LEU A 79 2.12 12.84 4.77
CA LEU A 79 3.12 13.23 3.77
C LEU A 79 2.52 13.55 2.40
N ILE A 80 1.47 12.84 1.98
CA ILE A 80 0.80 13.07 0.69
C ILE A 80 -0.05 14.34 0.76
N ALA A 81 -0.80 14.52 1.85
CA ALA A 81 -1.70 15.67 2.03
C ALA A 81 -0.94 17.00 2.14
N ASP A 82 0.27 16.98 2.70
CA ASP A 82 1.13 18.16 2.89
C ASP A 82 2.21 18.30 1.79
N SER A 83 2.03 17.63 0.64
CA SER A 83 3.02 17.57 -0.43
C SER A 83 2.65 18.47 -1.62
N ASP A 84 3.62 19.20 -2.14
CA ASP A 84 3.51 19.93 -3.43
C ASP A 84 3.76 19.04 -4.67
N VAL A 85 3.87 17.72 -4.51
CA VAL A 85 4.13 16.80 -5.64
C VAL A 85 2.88 16.59 -6.48
N ASP A 86 2.95 16.89 -7.77
CA ASP A 86 1.94 16.46 -8.73
C ASP A 86 2.16 14.99 -9.13
N PHE A 87 1.48 14.09 -8.43
CA PHE A 87 1.55 12.65 -8.67
C PHE A 87 0.98 12.22 -10.03
N ARG A 88 0.17 13.05 -10.72
CA ARG A 88 -0.33 12.73 -12.07
C ARG A 88 0.68 13.09 -13.15
N ALA A 89 1.50 14.13 -12.91
CA ALA A 89 2.59 14.50 -13.80
C ALA A 89 3.80 13.56 -13.71
N MET A 90 3.89 12.73 -12.66
CA MET A 90 4.94 11.74 -12.52
C MET A 90 4.79 10.65 -13.59
N LYS A 91 5.76 10.59 -14.52
CA LYS A 91 5.81 9.54 -15.54
C LYS A 91 5.92 8.17 -14.84
N PRO A 92 5.12 7.15 -15.20
CA PRO A 92 5.38 5.78 -14.76
C PRO A 92 6.83 5.44 -15.13
N ALA A 93 7.59 4.82 -14.22
CA ALA A 93 8.88 4.29 -14.62
C ALA A 93 8.61 3.30 -15.76
N SER A 94 9.28 3.50 -16.89
CA SER A 94 9.09 2.68 -18.09
C SER A 94 9.10 1.22 -17.70
N ALA A 95 7.98 0.53 -17.87
CA ALA A 95 7.90 -0.90 -17.65
C ALA A 95 8.98 -1.55 -18.50
N SER A 96 10.01 -2.10 -17.86
CA SER A 96 10.90 -3.03 -18.53
C SER A 96 10.03 -4.20 -18.96
N THR A 97 9.87 -4.36 -20.28
CA THR A 97 9.25 -5.52 -20.91
C THR A 97 10.08 -6.76 -20.57
N ALA A 98 9.85 -7.34 -19.39
CA ALA A 98 10.27 -8.70 -19.12
C ALA A 98 9.38 -9.63 -19.96
N PRO A 99 9.95 -10.54 -20.77
CA PRO A 99 9.15 -11.43 -21.59
C PRO A 99 8.38 -12.40 -20.69
N ALA A 100 7.14 -12.68 -21.07
CA ALA A 100 6.30 -13.68 -20.43
C ALA A 100 7.05 -15.04 -20.40
N ARG A 101 7.06 -15.69 -19.23
CA ARG A 101 7.39 -17.11 -19.10
C ARG A 101 6.10 -17.91 -19.07
#